data_AF-A0A8X6NSL2-F1
#
_entry.id   AF-A0A8X6NSL2-F1
#
_cell.length_a   1.000
_cell.length_b   1.000
_cell.length_c   1.000
_cell.angle_alpha   90.00
_cell.angle_beta   90.00
_cell.angle_gamma   90.00
#
_symmetry.space_group_name_H-M   'P 1'
#
loop_
_entity.id
_entity.type
_entity.pdbx_description
1 polymer ?
#
loop_
_entity_poly.entity_id
_entity_poly.type
_entity_poly.pdbx_seq_one_letter_code
_entity_poly.pdbx_strand_id
1 'polypeptide(L)' 'MDLLDENIRFPPMKDYESLHDPYLKSHFTKDKIQKHLKKDGFISESGRVICSLTDINDYRKYHRRITAENAQQQYRDQ' A
#
# COMPACT_ATOMS: atom_id res chain seq x y z
N MET A 1 -12.61 9.23 15.46
CA MET A 1 -11.55 9.72 14.54
C MET A 1 -11.84 11.19 14.35
N ASP A 2 -11.06 12.07 14.97
CA ASP A 2 -11.32 13.52 14.92
C ASP A 2 -10.51 14.11 13.76
N LEU A 3 -11.20 14.60 12.74
CA LEU A 3 -10.59 15.09 11.49
C LEU A 3 -10.08 16.54 11.60
N LEU A 4 -10.13 17.12 12.80
CA LEU A 4 -9.85 18.54 13.07
C LEU A 4 -8.73 18.76 14.10
N ASP A 5 -7.98 17.73 14.48
CA ASP A 5 -6.83 17.91 15.37
C ASP A 5 -5.69 18.64 14.62
N GLU A 6 -5.49 19.91 14.98
CA GLU A 6 -4.46 20.81 14.44
C GLU A 6 -3.02 20.34 14.73
N ASN A 7 -2.82 19.37 15.64
CA ASN A 7 -1.53 18.74 15.89
C ASN A 7 -1.27 17.51 15.01
N ILE A 8 -2.21 17.14 14.13
CA ILE A 8 -1.95 16.18 13.07
C ILE A 8 -1.08 16.89 12.05
N ARG A 9 0.24 16.77 12.23
CA ARG A 9 1.21 17.01 11.14
C ARG A 9 0.95 15.93 10.11
N PHE A 10 -0.02 16.15 9.22
CA PHE A 10 -0.32 15.24 8.13
C PHE A 10 1.03 15.00 7.43
N PRO A 11 1.62 13.79 7.48
CA PRO A 11 2.65 13.48 6.49
C PRO A 11 2.02 13.79 5.14
N PRO A 12 2.77 14.35 4.17
CA PRO A 12 2.20 14.63 2.85
C PRO A 12 1.41 13.39 2.46
N MET A 13 0.09 13.53 2.32
CA MET A 13 -0.76 12.36 2.07
C MET A 13 -0.13 11.69 0.88
N LYS A 14 0.36 10.46 1.07
CA LYS A 14 0.75 9.66 -0.08
C LYS A 14 -0.49 9.62 -0.94
N ASP A 15 -0.36 10.11 -2.17
CA ASP A 15 -1.45 10.06 -3.13
C ASP A 15 -2.01 8.63 -3.13
N TYR A 16 -3.33 8.54 -3.08
CA TYR A 16 -3.99 7.26 -2.96
C TYR A 16 -3.69 6.42 -4.22
N GLU A 17 -3.02 5.29 -4.03
CA GLU A 17 -2.59 4.41 -5.12
C GLU A 17 -3.57 3.22 -5.27
N SER A 18 -4.51 3.37 -6.19
CA SER A 18 -5.59 2.39 -6.41
C SER A 18 -5.10 0.98 -6.74
N LEU A 19 -3.95 0.83 -7.42
CA LEU A 19 -3.39 -0.47 -7.80
C LEU A 19 -2.91 -1.31 -6.62
N HIS A 20 -2.67 -0.68 -5.47
CA HIS A 20 -2.29 -1.38 -4.24
C HIS A 20 -3.50 -1.73 -3.35
N ASP A 21 -4.70 -1.30 -3.72
CA ASP A 21 -5.90 -1.54 -2.94
C ASP A 21 -6.38 -3.01 -3.06
N PRO A 22 -6.44 -3.77 -1.95
CA PRO A 22 -6.92 -5.15 -1.96
C PRO A 22 -8.38 -5.30 -2.46
N TYR A 23 -9.23 -4.30 -2.20
CA TYR A 23 -10.64 -4.31 -2.58
C TYR A 23 -10.85 -4.05 -4.07
N LEU A 24 -9.90 -3.38 -4.73
CA LEU A 24 -9.93 -3.16 -6.18
C LEU A 24 -9.26 -4.28 -6.98
N LYS A 25 -8.70 -5.29 -6.31
CA LYS A 25 -8.02 -6.41 -6.98
C LYS A 25 -8.89 -7.08 -8.04
N SER A 26 -10.16 -7.32 -7.75
CA SER A 26 -11.12 -7.96 -8.68
C SER A 26 -11.35 -7.13 -9.95
N HIS A 27 -11.28 -5.80 -9.83
CA HIS A 27 -11.39 -4.87 -10.94
C HIS A 27 -10.14 -4.97 -11.83
N PHE A 28 -8.95 -4.90 -11.24
CA PHE A 28 -7.68 -4.92 -11.98
C PHE A 28 -7.29 -6.30 -12.52
N THR A 29 -7.90 -7.38 -12.04
CA THR A 29 -7.66 -8.74 -12.59
C THR A 29 -8.34 -9.02 -13.93
N LYS A 30 -9.21 -8.14 -14.43
CA LYS A 30 -9.89 -8.36 -15.72
C LYS A 30 -8.92 -8.23 -16.89
N ASP A 31 -8.93 -9.18 -17.82
CA ASP A 31 -8.02 -9.23 -18.98
C ASP A 31 -7.90 -7.92 -19.77
N LYS A 32 -9.03 -7.26 -20.02
CA LYS A 32 -9.05 -5.98 -20.75
C LYS A 32 -8.26 -4.90 -20.01
N ILE A 33 -8.41 -4.85 -18.69
CA ILE A 33 -7.75 -3.87 -17.83
C ILE A 33 -6.27 -4.22 -17.71
N GLN A 34 -5.93 -5.49 -17.49
CA GLN A 34 -4.52 -5.91 -17.45
C GLN A 34 -3.77 -5.61 -18.74
N LYS A 35 -4.38 -5.82 -19.91
CA LYS A 35 -3.77 -5.47 -21.20
C LYS A 35 -3.45 -3.97 -21.29
N HIS A 36 -4.35 -3.13 -20.80
CA HIS A 36 -4.13 -1.68 -20.76
C HIS A 36 -3.04 -1.30 -19.77
N LEU A 37 -3.09 -1.82 -18.54
CA LEU A 37 -2.10 -1.55 -17.51
C LEU A 37 -0.69 -2.01 -17.91
N LYS A 38 -0.56 -3.13 -18.61
CA LYS A 38 0.72 -3.59 -19.18
C LYS A 38 1.23 -2.65 -20.25
N LYS A 39 0.34 -2.25 -21.18
CA LYS A 39 0.67 -1.34 -22.27
C LYS A 39 1.16 0.02 -21.74
N ASP A 40 0.53 0.50 -20.67
CA ASP A 40 0.83 1.80 -20.09
C ASP A 40 1.97 1.75 -19.05
N GLY A 41 2.48 0.56 -18.73
CA GLY A 41 3.64 0.39 -17.85
C GLY A 41 3.34 0.48 -16.35
N PHE A 42 2.08 0.30 -15.94
CA PHE A 42 1.70 0.26 -14.52
C PHE A 42 1.95 -1.11 -13.87
N ILE A 43 1.91 -2.18 -14.68
CA ILE A 43 2.18 -3.55 -14.22
C ILE A 43 3.18 -4.25 -15.13
N SER A 44 3.95 -5.18 -14.56
CA SER A 44 4.89 -6.02 -15.28
C SER A 44 4.18 -7.04 -16.18
N GLU A 45 4.93 -7.68 -17.07
CA GLU A 45 4.40 -8.79 -17.90
C GLU A 45 3.88 -9.96 -17.04
N SER A 46 4.47 -10.15 -15.85
CA SER A 46 4.03 -11.10 -14.83
C SER A 46 2.81 -10.65 -14.01
N GLY A 47 2.23 -9.48 -14.31
CA GLY A 47 1.03 -8.97 -13.66
C GLY A 47 1.27 -8.35 -12.28
N ARG A 48 2.51 -7.99 -11.94
CA ARG A 48 2.84 -7.34 -10.67
C ARG A 48 2.86 -5.82 -10.85
N VAL A 49 2.34 -5.09 -9.85
CA VAL A 49 2.38 -3.62 -9.86
C VAL A 49 3.82 -3.15 -9.82
N ILE A 50 4.15 -2.20 -10.69
CA ILE A 50 5.46 -1.55 -10.73
C ILE A 50 5.44 -0.43 -9.68
N CYS A 51 6.42 -0.45 -8.78
CA CYS A 51 6.52 0.50 -7.67
C CYS A 51 7.91 1.15 -7.63
N SER A 52 7.99 2.35 -7.06
CA SER A 52 9.27 3.05 -6.91
C SER A 52 10.10 2.46 -5.76
N LEU A 53 11.41 2.74 -5.76
CA LEU A 53 12.28 2.38 -4.64
C LEU A 53 11.81 3.02 -3.32
N THR A 54 11.25 4.22 -3.40
CA THR A 54 10.67 4.92 -2.25
C THR A 54 9.48 4.15 -1.68
N ASP A 55 8.57 3.67 -2.53
CA ASP A 55 7.41 2.89 -2.09
C ASP A 55 7.80 1.60 -1.39
N ILE A 56 8.82 0.93 -1.91
CA ILE A 56 9.36 -0.30 -1.31
C ILE A 56 9.95 0.01 0.06
N ASN A 57 10.69 1.10 0.20
CA ASN A 57 11.30 1.49 1.47
C ASN A 57 10.25 1.90 2.52
N ASP A 58 9.22 2.63 2.10
CA ASP A 58 8.11 2.99 2.98
C ASP A 58 7.33 1.77 3.45
N TYR A 59 7.04 0.84 2.53
CA TYR A 59 6.40 -0.43 2.88
C TYR A 59 7.23 -1.23 3.88
N ARG A 60 8.55 -1.34 3.66
CA ARG A 60 9.46 -2.01 4.61
C ARG A 60 9.43 -1.36 5.99
N LYS A 61 9.43 -0.03 6.07
CA LYS A 61 9.36 0.72 7.34
C LYS A 61 8.03 0.45 8.06
N TYR A 62 6.91 0.54 7.33
CA TYR A 62 5.59 0.22 7.86
C TYR A 62 5.52 -1.21 8.38
N HIS A 63 5.93 -2.19 7.58
CA HIS A 63 5.88 -3.60 7.94
C HIS A 63 6.68 -3.92 9.21
N ARG A 64 7.88 -3.33 9.34
CA ARG A 64 8.69 -3.47 10.57
C ARG A 64 7.97 -2.93 11.79
N ARG A 65 7.32 -1.75 11.67
CA ARG A 65 6.54 -1.15 12.76
C ARG A 65 5.40 -2.07 13.19
N ILE A 66 4.57 -2.53 12.25
CA ILE A 66 3.45 -3.43 12.55
C ILE A 66 3.93 -4.74 13.18
N THR A 67 5.03 -5.30 12.68
CA THR A 67 5.60 -6.54 13.25
C THR A 67 6.05 -6.33 14.69
N ALA A 68 6.69 -5.21 14.99
CA ALA A 68 7.11 -4.88 16.35
C ALA A 68 5.92 -4.62 17.28
N GLU A 69 4.90 -3.88 16.83
CA GLU A 69 3.66 -3.63 17.56
C GLU A 69 2.93 -4.94 17.89
N ASN A 70 2.79 -5.84 16.91
CA ASN A 70 2.15 -7.15 17.10
C ASN A 70 2.93 -8.02 18.09
N ALA A 71 4.25 -8.03 18.02
CA ALA A 71 5.08 -8.78 18.96
C ALA A 71 4.91 -8.24 20.40
N GLN A 72 4.92 -6.92 20.58
CA GLN A 72 4.68 -6.31 21.89
C GLN A 72 3.30 -6.65 22.45
N GLN A 73 2.27 -6.65 21.61
CA GLN A 73 0.92 -7.01 22.02
C GLN A 73 0.86 -8.47 22.50
N GLN A 74 1.49 -9.40 21.79
CA GLN A 74 1.59 -10.80 22.20
C GLN A 74 2.27 -10.98 23.56
N TYR A 75 3.28 -10.17 23.89
CA TYR A 75 3.91 -10.19 25.22
C TYR A 75 3.04 -9.62 26.33
N ARG A 76 2.13 -8.68 26.01
CA ARG A 76 1.19 -8.08 26.98
C ARG A 76 0.01 -8.99 27.30
N ASP A 77 -0.38 -9.81 26.33
CA ASP A 77 -1.51 -10.74 26.44
C ASP A 77 -1.12 -12.07 27.13
N GLN A 78 0.16 -12.23 27.51
CA GLN A 78 0.71 -13.35 28.30
C GLN A 78 0.76 -13.02 29.79
#